data_AF-A0A1G9B2K4-F1
#
_entry.id   AF-A0A1G9B2K4-F1
#
_cell.length_a   1.000
_cell.length_b   1.000
_cell.length_c   1.000
_cell.angle_alpha   90.00
_cell.angle_beta   90.00
_cell.angle_gamma   90.00
#
_symmetry.space_group_name_H-M   'P 1'
#
loop_
_entity.id
_entity.type
_entity.pdbx_description
1 polymer ?
#
loop_
_entity_poly.entity_id
_entity_poly.type
_entity_poly.pdbx_seq_one_letter_code
_entity_poly.pdbx_strand_id
1 'polypeptide(L)' 'MPALDQFRGEVLRECSLQEWTGDDIANGMVAVGLTFDEGGFLVSNGLDENRIDVGPTGPRFRRVR' A
#
# COMPACT_ATOMS: atom_id res chain seq x y z
N MET A 1 -11.44 -2.18 -10.45
CA MET A 1 -10.95 -0.80 -10.30
C MET A 1 -10.07 -0.48 -11.48
N PRO A 2 -10.47 0.41 -12.41
CA PRO A 2 -9.70 0.70 -13.63
C PRO A 2 -8.24 1.09 -13.37
N ALA A 3 -7.96 1.76 -12.25
CA ALA A 3 -6.59 2.16 -11.88
C ALA A 3 -5.62 0.99 -11.62
N LEU A 4 -6.10 -0.23 -11.36
CA LEU A 4 -5.25 -1.40 -11.19
C LEU A 4 -4.98 -2.15 -12.49
N ASP A 5 -5.71 -1.83 -13.56
CA ASP A 5 -5.60 -2.55 -14.82
C ASP A 5 -4.23 -2.36 -15.48
N GLN A 6 -3.53 -1.25 -15.16
CA GLN A 6 -2.16 -0.98 -15.60
C GLN A 6 -1.14 -2.02 -15.08
N PHE A 7 -1.39 -2.66 -13.94
CA PHE A 7 -0.46 -3.64 -13.35
C PHE A 7 -0.74 -5.08 -13.82
N ARG A 8 -1.77 -5.30 -14.64
CA ARG A 8 -2.14 -6.66 -15.07
C ARG A 8 -1.09 -7.23 -16.02
N GLY A 9 -0.52 -8.36 -15.64
CA GLY A 9 0.53 -9.03 -16.41
C GLY A 9 1.93 -8.47 -16.15
N GLU A 10 2.05 -7.43 -15.33
CA GLU A 10 3.35 -6.95 -14.86
C GLU A 10 3.97 -7.91 -13.84
N VAL A 11 5.31 -7.90 -13.78
CA VAL A 11 6.05 -8.66 -12.79
C VAL A 11 6.10 -7.89 -11.47
N LEU A 12 5.59 -8.50 -10.40
CA LEU A 12 5.73 -7.96 -9.06
C LEU A 12 7.22 -7.97 -8.65
N ARG A 13 7.79 -6.79 -8.41
CA ARG A 13 9.19 -6.61 -8.01
C ARG A 13 9.38 -6.71 -6.51
N GLU A 14 8.42 -6.19 -5.76
CA GLU A 14 8.52 -6.16 -4.31
C GLU A 14 7.16 -6.27 -3.64
N CYS A 15 7.12 -7.03 -2.55
CA CYS A 15 6.05 -7.02 -1.57
C CYS A 15 6.64 -6.53 -0.25
N SER A 16 6.03 -5.49 0.34
CA SER A 16 6.53 -4.85 1.56
C SER A 16 5.42 -4.67 2.59
N LEU A 17 5.79 -4.76 3.87
CA LEU A 17 4.91 -4.37 4.96
C LEU A 17 5.17 -2.91 5.32
N GLN A 18 4.09 -2.14 5.45
CA GLN A 18 4.12 -0.70 5.68
C GLN A 18 3.26 -0.38 6.90
N GLU A 19 3.86 0.14 7.95
CA GLU A 19 3.20 0.51 9.20
C GLU A 19 2.72 1.96 9.13
N TRP A 20 1.47 2.21 9.51
CA TRP A 20 0.93 3.56 9.66
C TRP A 20 1.44 4.21 10.94
N THR A 21 2.05 5.39 10.81
CA THR A 21 2.60 6.16 11.94
C THR A 21 1.84 7.47 12.18
N GLY A 22 0.56 7.54 11.80
CA GLY A 22 -0.29 8.71 12.10
C GLY A 22 -0.79 8.70 13.54
N ASP A 23 -1.14 9.87 14.08
CA ASP A 23 -1.65 10.05 15.45
C ASP A 23 -3.17 9.80 15.53
N ASP A 24 -3.63 8.69 14.98
CA ASP A 24 -5.04 8.28 14.98
C ASP A 24 -5.19 6.81 15.43
N ILE A 25 -6.43 6.31 15.45
CA ILE A 25 -6.74 4.95 15.91
C ILE A 25 -6.09 3.86 15.03
N ALA A 26 -5.62 4.19 13.83
CA ALA A 26 -4.92 3.26 12.96
C ALA A 26 -3.40 3.23 13.22
N ASN A 27 -2.88 3.96 14.22
CA ASN A 27 -1.45 3.90 14.55
C ASN A 27 -0.98 2.45 14.79
N GLY A 28 0.08 2.05 14.09
CA GLY A 28 0.59 0.67 14.11
C GLY A 28 -0.13 -0.30 13.17
N MET A 29 -1.17 0.14 12.43
CA MET A 29 -1.80 -0.66 11.40
C MET A 29 -0.79 -1.00 10.30
N VAL A 30 -0.82 -2.25 9.83
CA VAL A 30 0.06 -2.74 8.77
C VAL A 30 -0.71 -2.86 7.45
N ALA A 31 -0.17 -2.20 6.44
CA ALA A 31 -0.59 -2.28 5.05
C ALA A 31 0.42 -3.08 4.21
N VAL A 32 -0.02 -3.59 3.07
CA VAL A 32 0.80 -4.31 2.10
C VAL A 32 1.08 -3.40 0.91
N GLY A 33 2.35 -3.10 0.65
CA GLY A 33 2.79 -2.39 -0.54
C GLY A 33 3.23 -3.37 -1.62
N LEU A 34 2.69 -3.21 -2.83
CA LEU A 34 3.08 -3.95 -4.03
C LEU A 34 3.73 -3.01 -5.04
N THR A 35 4.94 -3.34 -5.46
CA THR A 35 5.73 -2.52 -6.40
C THR A 35 6.03 -3.31 -7.66
N PHE A 36 5.85 -2.65 -8.80
CA PHE A 36 6.10 -3.07 -10.17
C PHE A 36 7.06 -2.06 -10.82
N ASP A 37 7.47 -2.30 -12.07
CA ASP A 37 8.39 -1.38 -12.76
C ASP A 37 7.72 -0.02 -13.07
N GLU A 38 6.42 -0.02 -13.41
CA GLU A 38 5.68 1.20 -13.75
C GLU A 38 4.97 1.87 -12.55
N GLY A 39 5.18 1.37 -11.32
CA GLY A 39 4.66 1.99 -10.11
C GLY A 39 4.24 0.98 -9.06
N GLY A 40 3.18 1.29 -8.31
CA GLY A 40 2.72 0.41 -7.26
C GLY A 40 1.45 0.90 -6.60
N PHE A 41 1.00 0.12 -5.63
CA PHE A 41 -0.14 0.49 -4.80
C PHE A 41 -0.01 -0.11 -3.40
N LEU A 42 -0.72 0.50 -2.47
CA LEU A 42 -0.85 0.06 -1.10
C LEU A 42 -2.24 -0.53 -0.88
N VAL A 43 -2.31 -1.68 -0.21
CA VAL A 43 -3.55 -2.25 0.31
C VAL A 43 -3.54 -2.14 1.82
N SER A 44 -4.49 -1.42 2.39
CA SER A 44 -4.60 -1.21 3.84
C SER A 44 -5.97 -1.63 4.35
N ASN A 45 -6.01 -2.11 5.60
CA ASN A 45 -7.25 -2.30 6.32
C ASN A 45 -7.48 -1.08 7.21
N GLY A 46 -8.47 -0.25 6.87
CA GLY A 46 -8.88 0.96 7.58
C GLY A 46 -9.85 0.69 8.74
N LEU A 47 -9.77 -0.48 9.38
CA LEU A 47 -10.67 -0.98 10.44
C LEU A 47 -12.02 -1.47 9.93
N ASP A 48 -12.87 -0.59 9.43
CA ASP A 48 -14.20 -0.91 8.88
C ASP A 48 -14.18 -1.09 7.36
N GLU A 49 -13.23 -0.45 6.68
CA GLU A 49 -13.09 -0.50 5.23
C GLU A 49 -11.68 -0.88 4.77
N ASN A 50 -11.59 -1.75 3.76
CA ASN A 50 -10.34 -1.96 3.04
C ASN A 50 -10.14 -0.85 2.02
N ARG A 51 -8.91 -0.36 1.92
CA ARG A 51 -8.55 0.72 1.00
C ARG A 51 -7.41 0.28 0.09
N ILE A 52 -7.45 0.78 -1.15
CA ILE A 52 -6.37 0.62 -2.13
C ILE A 52 -5.95 2.01 -2.59
N ASP A 53 -4.70 2.39 -2.34
CA ASP A 53 -4.11 3.65 -2.76
C ASP A 53 -3.07 3.38 -3.86
N VAL A 54 -3.37 3.78 -5.09
CA VAL A 54 -2.47 3.64 -6.24
C VAL A 54 -1.50 4.81 -6.29
N GLY A 55 -0.22 4.53 -6.50
CA GLY A 55 0.86 5.51 -6.55
C GLY A 55 1.89 5.33 -5.42
N PRO A 56 2.77 6.32 -5.22
CA PRO A 56 3.79 6.26 -4.18
C PRO A 56 3.19 6.10 -2.79
N THR A 57 3.87 5.32 -1.94
CA THR A 57 3.52 5.19 -0.52
C THR A 57 3.58 6.56 0.17
N GLY A 58 2.50 6.94 0.85
CA GLY A 58 2.39 8.23 1.52
C GLY A 58 3.39 8.39 2.70
N PRO A 59 3.69 9.63 3.11
CA PRO A 59 4.76 9.92 4.07
C PRO A 59 4.50 9.42 5.51
N ARG A 60 3.27 9.02 5.82
CA ARG A 60 2.89 8.45 7.12
C ARG A 60 3.01 6.94 7.19
N PHE A 61 3.37 6.28 6.09
CA PHE A 61 3.70 4.88 6.10
C PHE A 61 5.20 4.70 6.24
N ARG A 62 5.58 3.84 7.18
CA ARG A 62 6.96 3.45 7.43
C ARG A 62 7.13 1.98 7.07
N ARG A 63 8.15 1.68 6.27
CA ARG A 63 8.48 0.29 5.95
C ARG A 63 8.91 -0.48 7.19
N VAL A 64 8.29 -1.65 7.38
CA VAL A 64 8.67 -2.63 8.41
C VAL A 64 9.88 -3.43 7.93
N ARG A 65 10.84 -3.67 8.83
CA ARG A 65 12.08 -4.43 8.54
C ARG A 65 11.96 -5.89 8.91
#